data_AF-A0A1I5RHG0-F1
#
_entry.id   AF-A0A1I5RHG0-F1
#
_cell.length_a   1.000
_cell.length_b   1.000
_cell.length_c   1.000
_cell.angle_alpha   90.00
_cell.angle_beta   90.00
_cell.angle_gamma   90.00
#
_symmetry.space_group_name_H-M   'P 1'
#
loop_
_entity.id
_entity.type
_entity.pdbx_description
1 polymer ?
#
loop_
_entity_poly.entity_id
_entity_poly.type
_entity_poly.pdbx_seq_one_letter_code
_entity_poly.pdbx_strand_id
1 'polypeptide(L)'
;MTLANELKTYKQQSDETGILTIYLNTDFADGSQHGGEWKIRLKNGLKHLKEYIETDGTKEEEKAFKKLAEQANQHIYDHQKDLQKGFVFMASSDGDFHVEKILQVPVETAFHWETYPVLDQLEELQAEFPAVGILLVQKSDVVLIDAALGEIRDEKQFSWEVEHEDWKQYKGNASSDRTSSGSTQVDELQRRFEENRHRWYKQLAPVLDKEVKDRNLRGVYLVGSKESIEEVEEHLNTTVINKVTKNLISKPSHEILNTIYDEEIR
;
A
#
# COMPACT_ATOMS: atom_id res chain seq x y z
N MET A 1 -6.66 8.18 -6.01
CA MET A 1 -6.50 9.30 -5.06
C MET A 1 -5.82 8.75 -3.81
N THR A 2 -5.02 9.55 -3.10
CA THR A 2 -4.38 9.10 -1.85
C THR A 2 -5.36 9.27 -0.69
N LEU A 3 -5.33 8.39 0.32
CA LEU A 3 -6.15 8.54 1.52
C LEU A 3 -5.96 9.91 2.17
N ALA A 4 -4.73 10.44 2.22
CA ALA A 4 -4.47 11.80 2.72
C ALA A 4 -5.28 12.93 2.02
N ASN A 5 -5.61 12.77 0.73
CA ASN A 5 -6.47 13.72 0.02
C ASN A 5 -7.95 13.45 0.30
N GLU A 6 -8.33 12.18 0.40
CA GLU A 6 -9.69 11.79 0.78
C GLU A 6 -10.05 12.28 2.19
N LEU A 7 -9.14 12.13 3.16
CA LEU A 7 -9.31 12.64 4.52
C LEU A 7 -9.53 14.15 4.57
N LYS A 8 -8.85 14.92 3.73
CA LYS A 8 -9.10 16.36 3.62
C LYS A 8 -10.52 16.66 3.13
N THR A 9 -11.03 15.87 2.20
CA THR A 9 -12.42 15.98 1.72
C THR A 9 -13.41 15.57 2.80
N TYR A 10 -13.13 14.50 3.54
CA TYR A 10 -13.99 14.00 4.61
C TYR A 10 -14.10 15.02 5.76
N LYS A 11 -12.99 15.66 6.14
CA LYS A 11 -12.97 16.72 7.17
C LYS A 11 -13.86 17.92 6.86
N GLN A 12 -14.21 18.13 5.60
CA GLN A 12 -15.08 19.23 5.19
C GLN A 12 -16.57 18.87 5.21
N GLN A 13 -16.90 17.60 5.48
CA GLN A 13 -18.28 17.12 5.52
C GLN A 13 -18.90 17.42 6.88
N SER A 14 -20.15 17.88 6.84
CA SER A 14 -20.97 18.07 8.04
C SER A 14 -22.43 17.92 7.67
N ASP A 15 -23.22 17.31 8.55
CA ASP A 15 -24.66 17.19 8.44
C ASP A 15 -25.28 17.48 9.81
N GLU A 16 -26.16 18.49 9.89
CA GLU A 16 -26.83 18.88 11.13
C GLU A 16 -27.72 17.76 11.69
N THR A 17 -28.21 16.87 10.82
CA THR A 17 -29.03 15.70 11.20
C THR A 17 -28.17 14.54 11.67
N GLY A 18 -26.89 14.51 11.29
CA GLY A 18 -25.94 13.50 11.74
C GLY A 18 -25.36 12.62 10.64
N ILE A 19 -24.13 12.19 10.89
CA ILE A 19 -23.29 11.31 10.10
C ILE A 19 -23.02 10.06 10.94
N LEU A 20 -23.35 8.91 10.37
CA LEU A 20 -22.99 7.62 10.96
C LEU A 20 -21.56 7.29 10.56
N THR A 21 -20.68 7.10 11.55
CA THR A 21 -19.32 6.58 11.32
C THR A 21 -19.15 5.25 12.06
N ILE A 22 -18.69 4.23 11.34
CA ILE A 22 -18.44 2.89 11.87
C ILE A 22 -17.03 2.48 11.50
N TYR A 23 -16.26 2.13 12.52
CA TYR A 23 -15.04 1.34 12.41
C TYR A 23 -15.36 -0.05 12.91
N LEU A 24 -15.12 -1.06 12.08
CA LEU A 24 -15.42 -2.44 12.43
C LEU A 24 -14.17 -3.29 12.24
N ASN A 25 -13.60 -3.78 13.34
CA ASN A 25 -12.62 -4.84 13.31
C ASN A 25 -13.26 -6.13 12.78
N THR A 26 -12.65 -6.72 11.76
CA THR A 26 -13.05 -8.00 11.16
C THR A 26 -11.90 -9.01 11.12
N ASP A 27 -10.82 -8.75 11.86
CA ASP A 27 -9.62 -9.59 11.87
C ASP A 27 -9.93 -10.97 12.47
N PHE A 28 -9.94 -11.98 11.59
CA PHE A 28 -10.19 -13.38 11.93
C PHE A 28 -8.96 -14.10 12.51
N ALA A 29 -7.78 -13.50 12.42
CA ALA A 29 -6.53 -14.06 12.94
C ALA A 29 -6.34 -13.77 14.43
N ASP A 30 -7.05 -12.78 14.98
CA ASP A 30 -7.15 -12.58 16.42
C ASP A 30 -7.87 -13.80 17.02
N GLY A 31 -7.14 -14.62 17.78
CA GLY A 31 -7.64 -15.85 18.41
C GLY A 31 -8.80 -15.62 19.38
N SER A 32 -9.17 -14.36 19.64
CA SER A 32 -10.38 -13.95 20.32
C SER A 32 -11.65 -14.04 19.46
N GLN A 33 -11.55 -14.09 18.13
CA GLN A 33 -12.68 -14.00 17.19
C GLN A 33 -13.01 -15.33 16.51
N HIS A 34 -14.13 -15.94 16.87
CA HIS A 34 -14.77 -16.90 15.96
C HIS A 34 -15.34 -16.15 14.74
N GLY A 35 -15.25 -16.71 13.52
CA GLY A 35 -15.48 -16.06 12.21
C GLY A 35 -16.82 -15.35 11.91
N GLY A 36 -17.60 -14.99 12.93
CA GLY A 36 -18.76 -14.12 12.85
C GLY A 36 -18.95 -13.18 14.06
N GLU A 37 -17.95 -13.00 14.92
CA GLU A 37 -18.06 -12.09 16.08
C GLU A 37 -18.28 -10.63 15.71
N TRP A 38 -17.69 -10.18 14.60
CA TRP A 38 -17.93 -8.85 14.05
C TRP A 38 -19.43 -8.59 13.82
N LYS A 39 -20.24 -9.62 13.50
CA LYS A 39 -21.71 -9.49 13.33
C LYS A 39 -22.39 -9.14 14.64
N ILE A 40 -21.93 -9.74 15.73
CA ILE A 40 -22.43 -9.47 17.07
C ILE A 40 -22.02 -8.04 17.48
N ARG A 41 -20.76 -7.65 17.23
CA ARG A 41 -20.28 -6.30 17.52
C ARG A 41 -21.04 -5.24 16.73
N LEU A 42 -21.25 -5.46 15.43
CA LEU A 42 -22.06 -4.60 14.56
C LEU A 42 -23.49 -4.45 15.09
N LYS A 43 -24.17 -5.56 15.36
CA LYS A 43 -25.53 -5.56 15.90
C LYS A 43 -25.62 -4.81 17.23
N ASN A 44 -24.69 -5.06 18.15
CA ASN A 44 -24.69 -4.44 19.47
C ASN A 44 -24.35 -2.95 19.37
N GLY A 45 -23.36 -2.56 18.57
CA GLY A 45 -22.97 -1.17 18.36
C GLY A 45 -24.10 -0.32 17.79
N LEU A 46 -24.75 -0.80 16.72
CA LEU A 46 -25.92 -0.12 16.15
C LEU A 46 -27.09 -0.05 17.15
N LYS A 47 -27.29 -1.09 17.97
CA LYS A 47 -28.32 -1.09 19.01
C LYS A 47 -28.03 -0.03 20.09
N HIS A 48 -26.78 0.09 20.54
CA HIS A 48 -26.40 1.07 21.56
C HIS A 48 -26.54 2.51 21.05
N LEU A 49 -26.12 2.81 19.82
CA LEU A 49 -26.36 4.12 19.22
C LEU A 49 -27.85 4.43 19.10
N LYS A 50 -28.66 3.43 18.71
CA LYS A 50 -30.11 3.59 18.65
C LYS A 50 -30.71 3.99 19.99
N GLU A 51 -30.35 3.29 21.06
CA GLU A 51 -30.86 3.56 22.43
C GLU A 51 -30.47 4.96 22.90
N TYR A 52 -29.27 5.42 22.55
CA TYR A 52 -28.79 6.77 22.84
C TYR A 52 -29.63 7.83 22.09
N ILE A 53 -29.80 7.68 20.77
CA ILE A 53 -30.55 8.63 19.93
C ILE A 53 -32.04 8.65 20.29
N GLU A 54 -32.63 7.51 20.65
CA GLU A 54 -34.03 7.44 21.11
C GLU A 54 -34.23 8.14 22.47
N THR A 55 -33.18 8.32 23.27
CA THR A 55 -33.25 8.97 24.59
C THR A 55 -33.00 10.48 24.49
N ASP A 56 -31.95 10.89 23.79
CA ASP A 56 -31.44 12.27 23.79
C ASP A 56 -31.61 13.01 22.45
N GLY A 57 -31.96 12.29 21.38
CA GLY A 57 -32.07 12.83 20.03
C GLY A 57 -33.47 13.29 19.62
N THR A 58 -33.53 13.93 18.46
CA THR A 58 -34.75 14.35 17.78
C THR A 58 -35.35 13.21 16.95
N LYS A 59 -36.63 13.34 16.61
CA LYS A 59 -37.31 12.38 15.72
C LYS A 59 -36.70 12.33 14.31
N GLU A 60 -36.08 13.42 13.87
CA GLU A 60 -35.41 13.50 12.57
C GLU A 60 -34.11 12.70 12.59
N GLU A 61 -33.28 12.88 13.63
CA GLU A 61 -32.08 12.08 13.88
C GLU A 61 -32.41 10.59 14.03
N GLU A 62 -33.47 10.24 14.77
CA GLU A 62 -33.90 8.85 14.96
C GLU A 62 -34.25 8.17 13.61
N LYS A 63 -34.96 8.90 12.73
CA LYS A 63 -35.33 8.41 11.40
C LYS A 63 -34.12 8.31 10.48
N ALA A 64 -33.24 9.31 10.50
CA ALA A 64 -32.00 9.34 9.73
C ALA A 64 -31.08 8.17 10.13
N PHE A 65 -30.84 8.01 11.43
CA PHE A 65 -30.03 6.91 11.96
C PHE A 65 -30.59 5.54 11.58
N LYS A 66 -31.90 5.33 11.71
CA LYS A 66 -32.52 4.04 11.31
C LYS A 66 -32.24 3.70 9.86
N LYS A 67 -32.36 4.67 8.94
CA LYS A 67 -32.06 4.49 7.52
C LYS A 67 -30.57 4.18 7.31
N LEU A 68 -29.67 4.96 7.90
CA LEU A 68 -28.22 4.78 7.74
C LEU A 68 -27.72 3.47 8.38
N ALA A 69 -28.28 3.06 9.51
CA ALA A 69 -27.94 1.81 10.18
C ALA A 69 -28.37 0.60 9.34
N GLU A 70 -29.53 0.65 8.69
CA GLU A 70 -29.98 -0.41 7.77
C GLU A 70 -29.08 -0.49 6.53
N GLN A 71 -28.71 0.67 5.97
CA GLN A 71 -27.74 0.74 4.87
C GLN A 71 -26.37 0.18 5.29
N ALA A 72 -25.79 0.66 6.38
CA ALA A 72 -24.51 0.18 6.88
C ALA A 72 -24.52 -1.34 7.08
N ASN A 73 -25.57 -1.86 7.71
CA ASN A 73 -25.72 -3.29 7.91
C ASN A 73 -25.79 -4.05 6.57
N GLN A 74 -26.63 -3.62 5.63
CA GLN A 74 -26.72 -4.27 4.32
C GLN A 74 -25.38 -4.27 3.58
N HIS A 75 -24.72 -3.12 3.50
CA HIS A 75 -23.45 -2.95 2.81
C HIS A 75 -22.32 -3.80 3.41
N ILE A 76 -22.19 -3.86 4.74
CA ILE A 76 -21.17 -4.69 5.39
C ILE A 76 -21.43 -6.19 5.14
N TYR A 77 -22.69 -6.62 5.17
CA TYR A 77 -23.05 -8.02 4.91
C TYR A 77 -22.85 -8.41 3.43
N ASP A 78 -23.12 -7.51 2.50
CA ASP A 78 -22.89 -7.75 1.07
C ASP A 78 -21.40 -7.94 0.76
N HIS A 79 -20.53 -7.22 1.46
CA HIS A 79 -19.07 -7.35 1.36
C HIS A 79 -18.48 -8.45 2.26
N GLN A 80 -19.30 -9.26 2.95
CA GLN A 80 -18.82 -10.23 3.95
C GLN A 80 -17.69 -11.15 3.43
N LYS A 81 -17.73 -11.53 2.13
CA LYS A 81 -16.73 -12.44 1.54
C LYS A 81 -15.39 -11.77 1.26
N ASP A 82 -15.40 -10.45 1.14
CA ASP A 82 -14.23 -9.64 0.79
C ASP A 82 -13.63 -8.96 2.02
N LEU A 83 -14.29 -9.05 3.19
CA LEU A 83 -13.78 -8.51 4.45
C LEU A 83 -12.39 -9.06 4.77
N GLN A 84 -11.51 -8.15 5.15
CA GLN A 84 -10.14 -8.42 5.59
C GLN A 84 -10.05 -8.16 7.10
N LYS A 85 -9.16 -7.29 7.56
CA LYS A 85 -8.97 -7.01 8.99
C LYS A 85 -9.83 -5.87 9.54
N GLY A 86 -10.28 -4.98 8.67
CA GLY A 86 -11.14 -3.87 9.06
C GLY A 86 -12.13 -3.47 7.98
N PHE A 87 -13.20 -2.81 8.41
CA PHE A 87 -14.17 -2.14 7.56
C PHE A 87 -14.49 -0.76 8.10
N VAL A 88 -14.58 0.23 7.22
CA VAL A 88 -15.00 1.59 7.54
C VAL A 88 -16.24 1.94 6.74
N PHE A 89 -17.27 2.40 7.43
CA PHE A 89 -18.48 2.96 6.84
C PHE A 89 -18.68 4.37 7.35
N MET A 90 -18.91 5.33 6.46
CA MET A 90 -19.35 6.68 6.83
C MET A 90 -20.45 7.14 5.89
N ALA A 91 -21.56 7.64 6.42
CA ALA A 91 -22.62 8.19 5.57
C ALA A 91 -23.39 9.32 6.28
N SER A 92 -23.74 10.36 5.53
CA SER A 92 -24.63 11.45 5.96
C SER A 92 -26.09 11.14 5.67
N SER A 93 -26.99 11.77 6.42
CA SER A 93 -28.42 11.53 6.30
C SER A 93 -29.01 12.10 4.99
N ASP A 94 -28.43 13.20 4.51
CA ASP A 94 -28.76 13.86 3.24
C ASP A 94 -28.39 13.01 2.01
N GLY A 95 -27.48 12.05 2.17
CA GLY A 95 -27.01 11.14 1.13
C GLY A 95 -25.89 11.68 0.23
N ASP A 96 -25.38 12.88 0.50
CA ASP A 96 -24.32 13.50 -0.29
C ASP A 96 -22.92 12.98 0.09
N PHE A 97 -22.78 12.45 1.30
CA PHE A 97 -21.54 11.87 1.80
C PHE A 97 -21.71 10.38 2.09
N HIS A 98 -20.87 9.56 1.44
CA HIS A 98 -20.88 8.11 1.60
C HIS A 98 -19.48 7.54 1.35
N VAL A 99 -18.99 6.72 2.28
CA VAL A 99 -17.66 6.09 2.24
C VAL A 99 -17.76 4.65 2.73
N GLU A 100 -17.20 3.75 1.94
CA GLU A 100 -16.99 2.34 2.29
C GLU A 100 -15.54 1.98 1.99
N LYS A 101 -14.84 1.40 2.97
CA LYS A 101 -13.45 0.93 2.80
C LYS A 101 -13.24 -0.39 3.53
N ILE A 102 -12.70 -1.38 2.81
CA ILE A 102 -12.14 -2.59 3.39
C ILE A 102 -10.65 -2.33 3.66
N LEU A 103 -10.15 -2.75 4.80
CA LEU A 103 -8.78 -2.50 5.26
C LEU A 103 -8.02 -3.82 5.50
N GLN A 104 -6.77 -3.88 5.03
CA GLN A 104 -5.83 -4.98 5.31
C GLN A 104 -5.18 -4.89 6.71
N VAL A 105 -5.44 -3.80 7.41
CA VAL A 105 -4.98 -3.53 8.77
C VAL A 105 -6.18 -3.48 9.73
N PRO A 106 -6.04 -3.96 10.96
CA PRO A 106 -7.14 -3.95 11.91
C PRO A 106 -7.44 -2.53 12.37
N VAL A 107 -8.70 -2.29 12.74
CA VAL A 107 -9.17 -1.07 13.38
C VAL A 107 -9.78 -1.41 14.72
N GLU A 108 -9.91 -0.44 15.62
CA GLU A 108 -10.71 -0.63 16.83
C GLU A 108 -12.19 -0.53 16.48
N THR A 109 -12.99 -1.48 16.95
CA THR A 109 -14.44 -1.43 16.70
C THR A 109 -15.07 -0.24 17.44
N ALA A 110 -15.57 0.73 16.70
CA ALA A 110 -16.17 1.94 17.24
C ALA A 110 -17.37 2.41 16.38
N PHE A 111 -18.34 3.02 17.04
CA PHE A 111 -19.59 3.49 16.42
C PHE A 111 -19.87 4.91 16.89
N HIS A 112 -20.09 5.82 15.94
CA HIS A 112 -20.30 7.23 16.22
C HIS A 112 -21.50 7.77 15.46
N TRP A 113 -22.24 8.66 16.11
CA TRP A 113 -23.30 9.45 15.52
C TRP A 113 -23.04 10.92 15.87
N GLU A 114 -22.51 11.67 14.90
CA GLU A 114 -22.02 13.02 15.11
C GLU A 114 -22.39 13.91 13.93
N THR A 115 -22.30 15.23 14.07
CA THR A 115 -22.55 16.15 12.95
C THR A 115 -21.42 16.20 11.92
N TYR A 116 -20.33 15.45 12.15
CA TYR A 116 -19.14 15.37 11.31
C TYR A 116 -18.64 13.91 11.27
N PRO A 117 -17.89 13.48 10.23
CA PRO A 117 -17.29 12.16 10.23
C PRO A 117 -16.15 12.07 11.25
N VAL A 118 -16.11 10.98 12.03
CA VAL A 118 -15.04 10.72 12.99
C VAL A 118 -13.86 10.06 12.27
N LEU A 119 -12.71 10.73 12.19
CA LEU A 119 -11.60 10.33 11.31
C LEU A 119 -10.34 9.84 12.05
N ASP A 120 -10.35 9.86 13.38
CA ASP A 120 -9.15 9.65 14.21
C ASP A 120 -8.38 8.37 13.82
N GLN A 121 -9.08 7.23 13.72
CA GLN A 121 -8.44 5.96 13.36
C GLN A 121 -7.89 5.94 11.93
N LEU A 122 -8.55 6.57 10.95
CA LEU A 122 -7.99 6.66 9.59
C LEU A 122 -6.76 7.56 9.53
N GLU A 123 -6.70 8.60 10.36
CA GLU A 123 -5.55 9.49 10.47
C GLU A 123 -4.36 8.78 11.09
N GLU A 124 -4.60 7.98 12.13
CA GLU A 124 -3.61 7.11 12.75
C GLU A 124 -3.06 6.09 11.75
N LEU A 125 -3.94 5.35 11.05
CA LEU A 125 -3.54 4.40 10.01
C LEU A 125 -2.77 5.08 8.86
N GLN A 126 -3.13 6.30 8.47
CA GLN A 126 -2.40 7.06 7.45
C GLN A 126 -1.00 7.48 7.92
N ALA A 127 -0.83 7.70 9.23
CA ALA A 127 0.46 8.03 9.80
C ALA A 127 1.38 6.79 9.87
N GLU A 128 0.83 5.67 10.34
CA GLU A 128 1.49 4.39 10.56
C GLU A 128 1.79 3.64 9.24
N PHE A 129 0.82 3.57 8.33
CA PHE A 129 0.91 2.91 7.03
C PHE A 129 0.78 3.91 5.87
N PRO A 130 1.77 4.81 5.70
CA PRO A 130 1.73 5.81 4.65
C PRO A 130 1.81 5.23 3.24
N ALA A 131 1.46 6.05 2.26
CA ALA A 131 1.77 5.76 0.86
C ALA A 131 3.30 5.78 0.64
N VAL A 132 3.87 4.64 0.28
CA VAL A 132 5.31 4.43 0.09
C VAL A 132 5.56 3.60 -1.16
N GLY A 133 6.72 3.79 -1.76
CA GLY A 133 7.23 2.88 -2.78
C GLY A 133 8.06 1.77 -2.15
N ILE A 134 7.98 0.56 -2.68
CA ILE A 134 8.93 -0.51 -2.39
C ILE A 134 9.65 -0.82 -3.70
N LEU A 135 10.93 -0.49 -3.77
CA LEU A 135 11.79 -0.76 -4.91
C LEU A 135 12.51 -2.09 -4.71
N LEU A 136 12.04 -3.13 -5.40
CA LEU A 136 12.72 -4.41 -5.47
C LEU A 136 13.79 -4.33 -6.56
N VAL A 137 15.06 -4.28 -6.17
CA VAL A 137 16.21 -4.12 -7.06
C VAL A 137 16.95 -5.43 -7.23
N GLN A 138 17.08 -5.87 -8.48
CA GLN A 138 17.89 -7.00 -8.91
C GLN A 138 18.86 -6.60 -10.01
N LYS A 139 19.71 -7.55 -10.45
CA LYS A 139 20.78 -7.29 -11.43
C LYS A 139 20.28 -6.74 -12.76
N SER A 140 19.12 -7.18 -13.23
CA SER A 140 18.54 -6.83 -14.55
C SER A 140 17.15 -6.22 -14.47
N ASP A 141 16.55 -6.22 -13.28
CA ASP A 141 15.14 -5.93 -13.07
C ASP A 141 14.96 -5.04 -11.84
N VAL A 142 14.06 -4.07 -11.95
CA VAL A 142 13.60 -3.23 -10.85
C VAL A 142 12.09 -3.24 -10.86
N VAL A 143 11.46 -3.54 -9.73
CA VAL A 143 10.01 -3.46 -9.55
C VAL A 143 9.71 -2.37 -8.54
N LEU A 144 8.92 -1.37 -8.95
CA LEU A 144 8.33 -0.39 -8.06
C LEU A 144 6.93 -0.87 -7.66
N ILE A 145 6.76 -1.15 -6.38
CA ILE A 145 5.48 -1.47 -5.77
C ILE A 145 4.98 -0.21 -5.06
N ASP A 146 3.73 0.17 -5.33
CA ASP A 146 3.03 1.24 -4.63
C ASP A 146 2.20 0.61 -3.51
N ALA A 147 2.53 0.95 -2.25
CA ALA A 147 1.82 0.45 -1.08
C ALA A 147 1.30 1.58 -0.20
N ALA A 148 0.12 1.42 0.40
CA ALA A 148 -0.44 2.32 1.41
C ALA A 148 -1.41 1.53 2.29
N LEU A 149 -1.67 1.94 3.54
CA LEU A 149 -2.66 1.26 4.41
C LEU A 149 -2.44 -0.25 4.58
N GLY A 150 -1.18 -0.68 4.52
CA GLY A 150 -0.82 -2.10 4.59
C GLY A 150 -1.27 -2.91 3.37
N GLU A 151 -1.59 -2.29 2.24
CA GLU A 151 -1.94 -2.97 0.99
C GLU A 151 -1.05 -2.54 -0.18
N ILE A 152 -0.87 -3.44 -1.15
CA ILE A 152 -0.30 -3.11 -2.47
C ILE A 152 -1.42 -2.60 -3.36
N ARG A 153 -1.22 -1.41 -3.94
CA ARG A 153 -2.18 -0.74 -4.81
C ARG A 153 -1.86 -0.92 -6.30
N ASP A 154 -0.58 -0.96 -6.64
CA ASP A 154 -0.11 -1.09 -8.02
C ASP A 154 1.36 -1.53 -8.06
N GLU A 155 1.79 -2.09 -9.19
CA GLU A 155 3.17 -2.53 -9.41
C GLU A 155 3.64 -2.13 -10.81
N LYS A 156 4.90 -1.70 -10.92
CA LYS A 156 5.53 -1.33 -12.19
C LYS A 156 6.91 -1.97 -12.31
N GLN A 157 7.07 -2.82 -13.30
CA GLN A 157 8.32 -3.50 -13.60
C GLN A 157 9.14 -2.76 -14.67
N PHE A 158 10.44 -2.71 -14.44
CA PHE A 158 11.45 -2.18 -15.35
C PHE A 158 12.51 -3.25 -15.55
N SER A 159 12.77 -3.60 -16.79
CA SER A 159 13.78 -4.61 -17.15
C SER A 159 14.72 -4.03 -18.19
N TRP A 160 15.99 -4.43 -18.13
CA TRP A 160 16.97 -4.11 -19.16
C TRP A 160 17.37 -5.36 -19.94
N GLU A 161 17.10 -5.36 -21.24
CA GLU A 161 17.52 -6.40 -22.16
C GLU A 161 18.97 -6.16 -22.61
N VAL A 162 19.89 -6.98 -22.10
CA VAL A 162 21.33 -6.88 -22.40
C VAL A 162 21.67 -7.21 -23.86
N GLU A 163 20.79 -7.91 -24.58
CA GLU A 163 21.08 -8.49 -25.90
C GLU A 163 21.10 -7.48 -27.07
N HIS A 164 20.71 -6.21 -26.85
CA HIS A 164 20.59 -5.23 -27.94
C HIS A 164 21.72 -4.20 -28.07
N GLU A 165 22.74 -4.21 -27.22
CA GLU A 165 23.96 -3.39 -27.42
C GLU A 165 25.09 -4.22 -28.06
N ASP A 166 25.10 -4.27 -29.41
CA ASP A 166 26.25 -4.57 -30.29
C ASP A 166 27.27 -5.63 -29.76
N TRP A 167 26.91 -6.91 -29.83
CA TRP A 167 27.90 -7.99 -29.86
C TRP A 167 28.65 -7.98 -31.19
N LYS A 168 29.48 -6.96 -31.42
CA LYS A 168 30.58 -7.08 -32.38
C LYS A 168 31.63 -7.97 -31.75
N GLN A 169 31.45 -9.28 -31.95
CA GLN A 169 32.52 -10.24 -31.88
C GLN A 169 33.66 -9.68 -32.75
N TYR A 170 34.66 -9.07 -32.13
CA TYR A 170 35.90 -8.72 -32.80
C TYR A 170 36.51 -10.05 -33.25
N LYS A 171 36.24 -10.45 -34.51
CA LYS A 171 37.07 -11.41 -35.22
C LYS A 171 38.44 -10.74 -35.35
N GLY A 172 39.27 -10.93 -34.34
CA GLY A 172 40.67 -10.60 -34.40
C GLY A 172 41.27 -11.35 -35.57
N ASN A 173 41.69 -10.61 -36.60
CA ASN A 173 42.62 -11.11 -37.59
C ASN A 173 43.97 -11.22 -36.87
N ALA A 174 44.19 -12.32 -36.14
CA ALA A 174 45.47 -12.64 -35.54
C ALA A 174 45.93 -13.97 -36.13
N SER A 175 46.86 -13.82 -37.06
CA SER A 175 48.03 -14.65 -37.27
C SER A 175 48.32 -15.62 -36.11
N SER A 176 48.74 -16.81 -36.48
CA SER A 176 49.34 -17.84 -35.65
C SER A 176 50.17 -17.30 -34.47
N ASP A 177 50.05 -17.99 -33.34
CA ASP A 177 50.74 -17.81 -32.06
C ASP A 177 50.15 -16.76 -31.11
N ARG A 178 49.23 -17.22 -30.25
CA ARG A 178 49.24 -16.93 -28.81
C ARG A 178 48.22 -17.76 -28.05
N THR A 179 48.67 -18.32 -26.93
CA THR A 179 47.90 -18.96 -25.87
C THR A 179 46.71 -18.09 -25.46
N SER A 180 45.49 -18.59 -25.73
CA SER A 180 44.24 -17.87 -25.46
C SER A 180 44.00 -17.72 -23.96
N SER A 181 44.07 -16.49 -23.48
CA SER A 181 43.79 -16.05 -22.10
C SER A 181 42.28 -16.12 -21.82
N GLY A 182 41.79 -17.27 -21.38
CA GLY A 182 40.38 -17.47 -21.02
C GLY A 182 39.88 -16.63 -19.83
N SER A 183 40.77 -16.18 -18.94
CA SER A 183 40.41 -15.30 -17.80
C SER A 183 40.11 -13.87 -18.23
N THR A 184 40.90 -13.31 -19.15
CA THR A 184 40.78 -11.90 -19.57
C THR A 184 39.47 -11.60 -20.30
N GLN A 185 38.93 -12.59 -21.04
CA GLN A 185 37.65 -12.42 -21.74
C GLN A 185 36.43 -12.46 -20.81
N VAL A 186 36.48 -13.28 -19.75
CA VAL A 186 35.43 -13.33 -18.73
C VAL A 186 35.42 -12.04 -17.90
N ASP A 187 36.60 -11.55 -17.53
CA ASP A 187 36.75 -10.29 -16.78
C ASP A 187 36.26 -9.08 -17.58
N GLU A 188 36.52 -9.03 -18.90
CA GLU A 188 36.06 -7.95 -19.76
C GLU A 188 34.53 -7.97 -19.97
N LEU A 189 33.93 -9.16 -20.08
CA LEU A 189 32.48 -9.32 -20.17
C LEU A 189 31.79 -8.84 -18.90
N GLN A 190 32.31 -9.25 -17.74
CA GLN A 190 31.78 -8.87 -16.43
C GLN A 190 31.87 -7.36 -16.22
N ARG A 191 33.01 -6.74 -16.55
CA ARG A 191 33.18 -5.28 -16.47
C ARG A 191 32.17 -4.52 -17.31
N ARG A 192 31.93 -4.96 -18.55
CA ARG A 192 30.95 -4.31 -19.45
C ARG A 192 29.52 -4.46 -18.93
N PHE A 193 29.18 -5.62 -18.37
CA PHE A 193 27.88 -5.82 -17.74
C PHE A 193 27.66 -4.85 -16.58
N GLU A 194 28.65 -4.67 -15.72
CA GLU A 194 28.62 -3.73 -14.60
C GLU A 194 28.53 -2.27 -15.09
N GLU A 195 29.33 -1.86 -16.06
CA GLU A 195 29.27 -0.51 -16.66
C GLU A 195 27.90 -0.22 -17.27
N ASN A 196 27.29 -1.21 -17.93
CA ASN A 196 25.96 -1.06 -18.53
C ASN A 196 24.86 -0.99 -17.47
N ARG A 197 24.95 -1.82 -16.43
CA ARG A 197 24.04 -1.78 -15.28
C ARG A 197 24.06 -0.40 -14.61
N HIS A 198 25.25 0.16 -14.40
CA HIS A 198 25.41 1.50 -13.84
C HIS A 198 24.75 2.57 -14.72
N ARG A 199 24.98 2.51 -16.04
CA ARG A 199 24.32 3.42 -17.00
C ARG A 199 22.80 3.28 -16.96
N TRP A 200 22.30 2.04 -16.86
CA TRP A 200 20.87 1.77 -16.79
C TRP A 200 20.23 2.33 -15.52
N TYR A 201 20.79 2.08 -14.34
CA TYR A 201 20.27 2.65 -13.10
C TYR A 201 20.27 4.17 -13.10
N LYS A 202 21.32 4.79 -13.65
CA LYS A 202 21.37 6.25 -13.82
C LYS A 202 20.26 6.79 -14.72
N GLN A 203 19.87 6.05 -15.76
CA GLN A 203 18.75 6.42 -16.65
C GLN A 203 17.38 6.13 -16.01
N LEU A 204 17.30 5.08 -15.21
CA LEU A 204 16.07 4.63 -14.55
C LEU A 204 15.71 5.54 -13.37
N ALA A 205 16.68 6.04 -12.62
CA ALA A 205 16.44 6.81 -11.40
C ALA A 205 15.52 8.05 -11.60
N PRO A 206 15.68 8.89 -12.65
CA PRO A 206 14.74 9.98 -12.92
C PRO A 206 13.30 9.50 -13.21
N VAL A 207 13.14 8.31 -13.79
CA VAL A 207 11.81 7.71 -14.04
C VAL A 207 11.19 7.27 -12.72
N LEU A 208 11.96 6.65 -11.84
CA LEU A 208 11.51 6.24 -10.50
C LEU A 208 11.15 7.45 -9.63
N ASP A 209 11.99 8.50 -9.63
CA ASP A 209 11.72 9.76 -8.93
C ASP A 209 10.40 10.39 -9.39
N LYS A 210 10.13 10.34 -10.70
CA LYS A 210 8.88 10.81 -11.27
C LYS A 210 7.69 9.96 -10.81
N GLU A 211 7.80 8.63 -10.84
CA GLU A 211 6.72 7.74 -10.38
C GLU A 211 6.38 7.99 -8.91
N VAL A 212 7.40 8.12 -8.04
CA VAL A 212 7.22 8.43 -6.62
C VAL A 212 6.47 9.74 -6.44
N LYS A 213 6.86 10.78 -7.19
CA LYS A 213 6.22 12.09 -7.12
C LYS A 213 4.79 12.07 -7.65
N ASP A 214 4.55 11.49 -8.82
CA ASP A 214 3.24 11.47 -9.48
C ASP A 214 2.21 10.70 -8.63
N ARG A 215 2.66 9.66 -7.91
CA ARG A 215 1.85 8.87 -6.98
C ARG A 215 1.75 9.46 -5.56
N ASN A 216 2.42 10.58 -5.29
CA ASN A 216 2.54 11.22 -3.98
C ASN A 216 3.04 10.26 -2.88
N LEU A 217 4.03 9.43 -3.19
CA LEU A 217 4.65 8.53 -2.21
C LEU A 217 5.56 9.34 -1.30
N ARG A 218 5.56 9.01 0.00
CA ARG A 218 6.40 9.66 1.03
C ARG A 218 7.90 9.45 0.74
N GLY A 219 8.23 8.33 0.11
CA GLY A 219 9.58 7.90 -0.19
C GLY A 219 9.57 6.42 -0.61
N VAL A 220 10.75 5.81 -0.63
CA VAL A 220 10.92 4.41 -1.05
C VAL A 220 11.68 3.57 -0.04
N TYR A 221 11.27 2.31 0.11
CA TYR A 221 12.08 1.24 0.68
C TYR A 221 12.90 0.60 -0.43
N LEU A 222 14.21 0.45 -0.24
CA LEU A 222 15.07 -0.25 -1.20
C LEU A 222 15.27 -1.69 -0.74
N VAL A 223 14.97 -2.66 -1.60
CA VAL A 223 15.01 -4.09 -1.26
C VAL A 223 15.82 -4.83 -2.32
N GLY A 224 16.82 -5.62 -1.92
CA GLY A 224 17.71 -6.27 -2.88
C GLY A 224 19.05 -6.69 -2.29
N SER A 225 20.04 -6.91 -3.15
CA SER A 225 21.43 -7.09 -2.68
C SER A 225 21.99 -5.74 -2.23
N LYS A 226 22.95 -5.77 -1.29
CA LYS A 226 23.59 -4.55 -0.79
C LYS A 226 24.17 -3.70 -1.92
N GLU A 227 24.91 -4.34 -2.83
CA GLU A 227 25.53 -3.70 -3.99
C GLU A 227 24.51 -3.01 -4.90
N SER A 228 23.42 -3.70 -5.26
CA SER A 228 22.40 -3.13 -6.16
C SER A 228 21.60 -2.00 -5.51
N ILE A 229 21.34 -2.09 -4.20
CA ILE A 229 20.68 -1.01 -3.45
C ILE A 229 21.54 0.26 -3.44
N GLU A 230 22.83 0.12 -3.11
CA GLU A 230 23.76 1.26 -3.05
C GLU A 230 23.89 1.93 -4.43
N GLU A 231 24.01 1.14 -5.49
CA GLU A 231 24.17 1.67 -6.85
C GLU A 231 22.93 2.42 -7.37
N VAL A 232 21.71 1.93 -7.09
CA VAL A 232 20.48 2.64 -7.46
C VAL A 232 20.30 3.91 -6.63
N GLU A 233 20.57 3.83 -5.33
CA GLU A 233 20.43 4.95 -4.40
C GLU A 233 21.31 6.14 -4.78
N GLU A 234 22.53 5.91 -5.26
CA GLU A 234 23.45 6.96 -5.73
C GLU A 234 22.84 7.88 -6.81
N HIS A 235 21.79 7.43 -7.49
CA HIS A 235 21.15 8.15 -8.58
C HIS A 235 19.74 8.65 -8.25
N LEU A 236 19.14 8.18 -7.16
CA LEU A 236 17.79 8.58 -6.74
C LEU A 236 17.81 9.93 -6.02
N ASN A 237 16.82 10.78 -6.32
CA ASN A 237 16.57 12.01 -5.55
C ASN A 237 15.44 11.84 -4.54
N THR A 238 14.62 10.80 -4.69
CA THR A 238 13.56 10.48 -3.74
C THR A 238 14.11 10.07 -2.37
N THR A 239 13.35 10.34 -1.31
CA THR A 239 13.71 9.97 0.05
C THR A 239 13.75 8.45 0.20
N VAL A 240 14.90 7.92 0.61
CA VAL A 240 15.03 6.51 1.01
C VAL A 240 14.62 6.36 2.47
N ILE A 241 13.53 5.64 2.72
CA ILE A 241 12.97 5.42 4.06
C ILE A 241 13.81 4.39 4.82
N ASN A 242 14.10 3.26 4.17
CA ASN A 242 14.94 2.20 4.72
C ASN A 242 15.50 1.29 3.61
N LYS A 243 16.48 0.45 3.95
CA LYS A 243 17.12 -0.53 3.06
C LYS A 243 16.99 -1.92 3.65
N VAL A 244 16.52 -2.88 2.85
CA VAL A 244 16.33 -4.27 3.24
C VAL A 244 17.18 -5.18 2.35
N THR A 245 18.24 -5.75 2.92
CA THR A 245 19.14 -6.64 2.18
C THR A 245 18.61 -8.08 2.12
N LYS A 246 17.42 -8.27 1.53
CA LYS A 246 16.77 -9.58 1.31
C LYS A 246 16.28 -9.66 -0.12
N ASN A 247 16.25 -10.86 -0.70
CA ASN A 247 15.64 -11.07 -2.00
C ASN A 247 14.14 -11.38 -1.84
N LEU A 248 13.29 -10.44 -2.22
CA LEU A 248 11.83 -10.54 -2.06
C LEU A 248 11.04 -10.59 -3.38
N ILE A 249 11.69 -10.59 -4.55
CA ILE A 249 10.95 -10.45 -5.85
C ILE A 249 9.95 -11.58 -6.12
N SER A 250 10.25 -12.78 -5.64
CA SER A 250 9.42 -13.97 -5.84
C SER A 250 8.49 -14.24 -4.67
N LYS A 251 8.46 -13.32 -3.68
CA LYS A 251 7.63 -13.47 -2.50
C LYS A 251 6.22 -12.94 -2.76
N PRO A 252 5.19 -13.56 -2.17
CA PRO A 252 3.85 -12.99 -2.19
C PRO A 252 3.83 -11.59 -1.58
N SER A 253 2.92 -10.74 -2.05
CA SER A 253 2.70 -9.36 -1.59
C SER A 253 2.68 -9.21 -0.07
N HIS A 254 1.98 -10.09 0.65
CA HIS A 254 1.90 -10.06 2.12
C HIS A 254 3.26 -10.31 2.80
N GLU A 255 4.11 -11.19 2.28
CA GLU A 255 5.45 -11.40 2.84
C GLU A 255 6.36 -10.19 2.63
N ILE A 256 6.19 -9.48 1.51
CA ILE A 256 6.91 -8.25 1.22
C ILE A 256 6.52 -7.20 2.25
N LEU A 257 5.22 -6.94 2.41
CA LEU A 257 4.70 -5.94 3.36
C LEU A 257 5.11 -6.28 4.81
N ASN A 258 5.01 -7.54 5.23
CA ASN A 258 5.44 -7.96 6.57
C ASN A 258 6.92 -7.69 6.83
N THR A 259 7.75 -7.84 5.80
CA THR A 259 9.18 -7.55 5.91
C THR A 259 9.46 -6.06 5.99
N ILE A 260 8.63 -5.22 5.36
CA ILE A 260 8.79 -3.76 5.33
C ILE A 260 8.27 -3.10 6.60
N TYR A 261 7.12 -3.55 7.09
CA TYR A 261 6.46 -2.98 8.26
C TYR A 261 6.83 -3.67 9.58
N ASP A 262 7.57 -4.78 9.54
CA ASP A 262 7.92 -5.60 10.72
C ASP A 262 6.67 -6.10 11.49
N GLU A 263 5.57 -6.31 10.76
CA GLU A 263 4.26 -6.71 11.28
C GLU A 263 3.72 -7.94 10.55
N GLU A 264 2.83 -8.70 11.21
CA GLU A 264 2.03 -9.75 10.55
C GLU A 264 0.77 -9.14 9.90
N ILE A 265 0.93 -8.44 8.77
CA ILE A 265 -0.17 -8.12 7.85
C ILE A 265 -0.62 -9.45 7.24
N ARG A 266 -1.81 -9.92 7.62
CA ARG A 266 -2.39 -11.21 7.25
C ARG A 266 -3.84 -11.08 6.82
#